data_AF-A0A7W9Z348-F1
#
_entry.id   AF-A0A7W9Z348-F1
#
_cell.length_a   1.000
_cell.length_b   1.000
_cell.length_c   1.000
_cell.angle_alpha   90.00
_cell.angle_beta   90.00
_cell.angle_gamma   90.00
#
_symmetry.space_group_name_H-M   'P 1'
#
loop_
_entity.id
_entity.type
_entity.pdbx_description
1 polymer ?
#
loop_
_entity_poly.entity_id
_entity_poly.type
_entity_poly.pdbx_seq_one_letter_code
_entity_poly.pdbx_strand_id
1 'polypeptide(L)'
;MTWQPGLPVLTASDYAQWQAWCKARKLEQQRERRRKYPRIDYYPSKAAQAAIDTRAGCFAGGNYSAVIDALVLAGAGKFPE
;
A
#
# COMPACT_ATOMS: atom_id res chain seq x y z
N MET A 1 16.31 -21.05 10.84
CA MET A 1 15.91 -19.80 11.51
C MET A 1 15.82 -20.08 13.00
N THR A 2 16.64 -19.43 13.81
CA THR A 2 16.65 -19.50 15.27
C THR A 2 15.85 -18.36 15.90
N TRP A 3 15.87 -17.17 15.28
CA TRP A 3 15.04 -16.03 15.65
C TRP A 3 13.59 -16.22 15.17
N GLN A 4 12.61 -15.82 15.99
CA GLN A 4 11.18 -15.93 15.71
C GLN A 4 10.46 -14.59 15.92
N PRO A 5 9.31 -14.35 15.25
CA PRO A 5 8.52 -13.14 15.46
C PRO A 5 8.10 -12.97 16.91
N GLY A 6 8.30 -11.78 17.46
CA GLY A 6 8.02 -11.47 18.86
C GLY A 6 9.22 -11.65 19.80
N LEU A 7 10.31 -12.28 19.33
CA LEU A 7 11.57 -12.33 20.08
C LEU A 7 12.43 -11.08 19.83
N PRO A 8 13.21 -10.62 20.83
CA PRO A 8 14.11 -9.49 20.65
C PRO A 8 15.20 -9.80 19.61
N VAL A 9 15.63 -8.77 18.87
CA VAL A 9 16.73 -8.84 17.91
C VAL A 9 18.00 -8.36 18.61
N LEU A 10 18.85 -9.29 19.04
CA LEU A 10 20.02 -8.97 19.89
C LEU A 10 21.35 -9.16 19.15
N THR A 11 21.41 -10.06 18.19
CA THR A 11 22.62 -10.37 17.43
C THR A 11 22.49 -9.98 15.95
N ALA A 12 23.62 -9.92 15.24
CA ALA A 12 23.63 -9.72 13.80
C ALA A 12 22.90 -10.85 13.04
N SER A 13 22.94 -12.08 13.58
CA SER A 13 22.21 -13.22 13.02
C SER A 13 20.70 -13.05 13.20
N ASP A 14 20.26 -12.59 14.37
CA ASP A 14 18.84 -12.28 14.61
C ASP A 14 18.35 -11.18 13.66
N TYR A 15 19.18 -10.15 13.43
CA TYR A 15 18.83 -9.06 12.53
C TYR A 15 18.63 -9.55 11.09
N ALA A 16 19.54 -10.39 10.59
CA ALA A 16 19.42 -10.98 9.26
C ALA A 16 18.14 -11.83 9.12
N GLN A 17 17.81 -12.61 10.16
CA GLN A 17 16.62 -13.46 10.19
C GLN A 17 15.33 -12.64 10.32
N TRP A 18 15.31 -11.61 11.16
CA TRP A 18 14.22 -10.64 11.27
C TRP A 18 13.97 -9.93 9.96
N GLN A 19 15.02 -9.48 9.28
CA GLN A 19 14.91 -8.83 7.98
C GLN A 19 14.33 -9.78 6.92
N ALA A 20 14.77 -11.05 6.92
CA ALA A 20 14.23 -12.06 6.02
C ALA A 20 12.73 -12.32 6.28
N TRP A 21 12.34 -12.43 7.56
CA TRP A 21 10.93 -12.56 7.95
C TRP A 21 10.09 -11.35 7.53
N CYS A 22 10.57 -10.12 7.76
CA CYS A 22 9.90 -8.90 7.33
C CYS A 22 9.61 -8.89 5.82
N LYS A 23 10.59 -9.31 5.00
CA LYS A 23 10.41 -9.43 3.55
C LYS A 23 9.37 -10.49 3.19
N ALA A 24 9.45 -11.67 3.82
CA ALA A 24 8.51 -12.76 3.58
C ALA A 24 7.06 -12.36 3.94
N ARG A 25 6.85 -11.70 5.09
CA ARG A 25 5.53 -11.21 5.50
C ARG A 25 4.95 -10.16 4.57
N LYS A 26 5.77 -9.22 4.08
CA LYS A 26 5.33 -8.23 3.08
C LYS A 26 4.86 -8.90 1.79
N LEU A 27 5.58 -9.92 1.31
CA LEU A 27 5.20 -10.68 0.12
C LEU A 27 3.91 -11.48 0.33
N GLU A 28 3.76 -12.11 1.50
CA GLU A 28 2.54 -12.84 1.86
C GLU A 28 1.31 -11.91 1.89
N GLN A 29 1.41 -10.76 2.56
CA GLN A 29 0.35 -9.74 2.56
C GLN A 29 0.02 -9.26 1.15
N GLN A 30 1.02 -9.10 0.28
CA GLN A 30 0.80 -8.74 -1.11
C GLN A 30 0.03 -9.84 -1.86
N ARG A 31 0.35 -11.12 -1.64
CA ARG A 31 -0.37 -12.26 -2.23
C ARG A 31 -1.82 -12.31 -1.74
N GLU A 32 -2.04 -12.16 -0.44
CA GLU A 32 -3.38 -12.11 0.15
C GLU A 32 -4.22 -10.98 -0.45
N ARG A 33 -3.65 -9.77 -0.54
CA ARG A 33 -4.30 -8.62 -1.18
C ARG A 33 -4.66 -8.89 -2.63
N ARG A 34 -3.74 -9.46 -3.42
CA ARG A 34 -4.00 -9.82 -4.83
C ARG A 34 -5.02 -10.94 -5.01
N ARG A 35 -5.16 -11.84 -4.02
CA ARG A 35 -6.21 -12.88 -4.02
C ARG A 35 -7.58 -12.29 -3.69
N LYS A 36 -7.62 -11.31 -2.78
CA LYS A 36 -8.86 -10.70 -2.28
C LYS A 36 -9.39 -9.60 -3.20
N TYR A 37 -8.51 -8.80 -3.78
CA TYR A 37 -8.86 -7.64 -4.60
C TYR A 37 -8.38 -7.85 -6.04
N PRO A 38 -9.26 -7.67 -7.05
CA PRO A 38 -8.84 -7.66 -8.44
C PRO A 38 -7.74 -6.64 -8.66
N ARG A 39 -6.69 -7.01 -9.40
CA ARG A 39 -5.68 -6.04 -9.84
C ARG A 39 -6.31 -5.17 -10.92
N ILE A 40 -6.58 -3.91 -10.59
CA ILE A 40 -7.03 -2.92 -11.55
C ILE A 40 -5.79 -2.19 -12.05
N ASP A 41 -5.39 -2.45 -13.29
CA ASP A 41 -4.41 -1.60 -13.96
C ASP A 41 -5.13 -0.31 -14.37
N TYR A 42 -4.92 0.75 -13.59
CA TYR A 42 -5.59 2.04 -13.77
C TYR A 42 -4.77 2.93 -14.71
N TYR A 43 -5.32 3.18 -15.90
CA TYR A 43 -4.75 4.08 -16.90
C TYR A 43 -5.62 5.35 -17.00
N PRO A 44 -5.32 6.41 -16.24
CA PRO A 44 -6.13 7.62 -16.26
C PRO A 44 -6.05 8.33 -17.61
N SER A 45 -7.14 9.00 -18.01
CA SER A 45 -7.07 9.98 -19.10
C SER A 45 -6.15 11.14 -18.72
N LYS A 46 -5.65 11.90 -19.70
CA LYS A 46 -4.80 13.09 -19.43
C LYS A 46 -5.47 14.08 -18.47
N ALA A 47 -6.80 14.26 -18.58
CA ALA A 47 -7.56 15.14 -17.70
C ALA A 47 -7.61 14.62 -16.25
N ALA A 48 -7.84 13.31 -16.06
CA ALA A 48 -7.83 12.69 -14.74
C ALA A 48 -6.42 12.73 -14.11
N GLN A 49 -5.38 12.48 -14.91
CA GLN A 49 -3.99 12.57 -14.47
C GLN A 49 -3.65 13.98 -13.97
N ALA A 50 -4.02 15.02 -14.73
CA ALA A 50 -3.80 16.41 -14.31
C ALA A 50 -4.54 16.75 -13.00
N ALA A 51 -5.75 16.23 -12.81
CA ALA A 51 -6.52 16.41 -11.58
C ALA A 51 -5.89 15.70 -10.36
N ILE A 52 -5.26 14.54 -10.58
CA ILE A 52 -4.50 13.82 -9.54
C ILE A 52 -3.22 14.58 -9.23
N ASP A 53 -2.44 14.95 -10.24
CA ASP A 53 -1.12 15.61 -10.08
C ASP A 53 -1.24 16.94 -9.35
N THR A 54 -2.29 17.72 -9.61
CA THR A 54 -2.54 19.00 -8.93
C THR A 54 -2.75 18.83 -7.41
N ARG A 55 -3.22 17.67 -6.97
CA ARG A 55 -3.53 17.36 -5.57
C ARG A 55 -2.48 16.46 -4.92
N ALA A 56 -1.63 15.82 -5.72
CA ALA A 56 -0.52 15.03 -5.22
C ALA A 56 0.65 15.94 -4.81
N GLY A 57 1.35 15.61 -3.74
CA GLY A 57 2.42 16.45 -3.21
C GLY A 57 3.09 15.92 -1.94
N CYS A 58 4.05 16.67 -1.43
CA CYS A 58 4.89 16.30 -0.29
C CYS A 58 4.22 16.55 1.07
N PHE A 59 2.98 16.08 1.25
CA PHE A 59 2.24 16.16 2.52
C PHE A 59 1.50 14.85 2.81
N ALA A 60 1.10 14.64 4.07
CA ALA A 60 0.36 13.45 4.46
C ALA A 60 -0.96 13.36 3.68
N GLY A 61 -1.16 12.27 2.93
CA GLY A 61 -2.31 12.10 2.02
C GLY A 61 -2.09 12.59 0.59
N GLY A 62 -0.95 13.21 0.27
CA GLY A 62 -0.59 13.65 -1.09
C GLY A 62 -0.07 12.55 -2.02
N ASN A 63 -0.20 11.27 -1.65
CA ASN A 63 0.13 10.16 -2.56
C ASN A 63 -1.04 9.88 -3.50
N TYR A 64 -0.73 9.32 -4.68
CA TYR A 64 -1.72 9.14 -5.75
C TYR A 64 -2.90 8.27 -5.30
N SER A 65 -2.66 7.22 -4.51
CA SER A 65 -3.74 6.36 -4.02
C SER A 65 -4.71 7.10 -3.11
N ALA A 66 -4.22 7.91 -2.17
CA ALA A 66 -5.06 8.70 -1.29
C ALA A 66 -5.84 9.80 -2.04
N VAL A 67 -5.19 10.46 -3.01
CA VAL A 67 -5.84 11.46 -3.87
C VAL A 67 -6.94 10.83 -4.74
N ILE A 68 -6.66 9.68 -5.37
CA ILE A 68 -7.64 8.94 -6.17
C ILE A 68 -8.83 8.53 -5.30
N ASP A 69 -8.58 7.98 -4.10
CA ASP A 69 -9.64 7.59 -3.18
C ASP A 69 -10.53 8.78 -2.81
N ALA A 70 -9.93 9.92 -2.43
CA ALA A 70 -10.69 11.15 -2.13
C ALA A 70 -11.53 11.64 -3.32
N LEU A 71 -11.00 11.56 -4.55
CA LEU A 71 -11.73 11.92 -5.76
C LEU A 71 -12.90 10.96 -6.04
N VAL A 72 -12.71 9.66 -5.81
CA VAL A 72 -13.77 8.65 -5.95
C VAL A 72 -14.87 8.90 -4.92
N LEU A 73 -14.52 9.12 -3.65
CA LEU A 73 -15.50 9.40 -2.58
C LEU A 73 -16.28 10.69 -2.87
N ALA A 74 -15.60 11.74 -3.35
CA ALA A 74 -16.25 12.99 -3.75
C ALA A 74 -17.21 12.80 -4.93
N GLY A 75 -16.85 11.96 -5.90
CA GLY A 75 -17.68 11.67 -7.08
C GLY A 75 -18.83 10.69 -6.81
N ALA A 76 -18.70 9.80 -5.83
CA ALA A 76 -19.69 8.76 -5.55
C ALA A 76 -21.04 9.36 -5.10
N GLY A 77 -21.03 10.52 -4.43
CA GLY A 77 -22.22 11.27 -4.00
C GLY A 77 -23.04 10.60 -2.89
N LYS A 78 -23.38 9.30 -3.04
CA LYS A 78 -23.99 8.44 -2.02
C LYS A 78 -23.26 7.10 -1.99
N PHE A 79 -22.98 6.60 -0.79
CA PHE A 79 -22.45 5.26 -0.60
C PHE A 79 -23.57 4.22 -0.76
N PRO A 80 -23.29 3.05 -1.37
CA PRO A 80 -24.21 1.93 -1.27
C PRO A 80 -24.34 1.51 0.21
N GLU A 81 -25.58 1.29 0.66
CA GLU A 81 -25.91 0.74 1.98
C GLU A 81 -25.39 -0.70 2.15
#